data_AF-A0AAD5T634-F1
#
_entry.id   AF-A0AAD5T634-F1
#
_cell.length_a   1.000
_cell.length_b   1.000
_cell.length_c   1.000
_cell.angle_alpha   90.00
_cell.angle_beta   90.00
_cell.angle_gamma   90.00
#
_symmetry.space_group_name_H-M   'P 1'
#
loop_
_entity.id
_entity.type
_entity.pdbx_description
1 polymer ?
#
loop_
_entity_poly.entity_id
_entity_poly.type
_entity_poly.pdbx_seq_one_letter_code
_entity_poly.pdbx_strand_id
1 'polypeptide(L)'
;MVTKRTYKQIAAAVLVLIITLPLLALIIPTETRDLSDLSAPTPATKSSLWFSLFSSTSNSRISQPGTPIMGAMKNETIKAELGRSAWRLLHTMAGKFPAKPTQAQMTAMNDFIYLFGQLYPCGDCCDSL
;
A
#
# COMPACT_ATOMS: atom_id res chain seq x y z
N MET A 1 38.70 13.87 -32.33
CA MET A 1 37.95 13.50 -33.55
C MET A 1 37.05 12.30 -33.26
N VAL A 2 35.95 12.49 -32.52
CA VAL A 2 34.88 11.49 -32.40
C VAL A 2 33.96 11.64 -33.61
N THR A 3 34.50 11.11 -34.72
CA THR A 3 33.84 10.49 -35.87
C THR A 3 32.41 10.95 -36.25
N LYS A 4 32.28 11.72 -37.35
CA LYS A 4 31.01 11.87 -38.11
C LYS A 4 30.34 10.53 -38.46
N ARG A 5 31.14 9.45 -38.46
CA ARG A 5 30.71 8.06 -38.62
C ARG A 5 29.90 7.57 -37.42
N THR A 6 30.25 7.92 -36.18
CA THR A 6 29.43 7.57 -35.01
C THR A 6 28.14 8.36 -34.98
N TYR A 7 28.14 9.64 -35.37
CA TYR A 7 26.90 10.43 -35.49
C TYR A 7 25.91 9.82 -36.49
N LYS A 8 26.37 9.42 -37.68
CA LYS A 8 25.50 8.74 -38.66
C LYS A 8 24.99 7.39 -38.16
N GLN A 9 25.81 6.63 -37.43
CA GLN A 9 25.40 5.34 -36.86
C GLN A 9 24.39 5.52 -35.71
N ILE A 10 24.58 6.51 -34.85
CA ILE A 10 23.63 6.86 -33.79
C ILE A 10 22.33 7.40 -34.38
N ALA A 11 22.40 8.29 -35.38
CA ALA A 11 21.22 8.83 -36.05
C ALA A 11 20.42 7.74 -36.76
N ALA A 12 21.08 6.79 -37.43
CA ALA A 12 20.42 5.64 -38.04
C ALA A 12 19.80 4.72 -36.98
N ALA A 13 20.50 4.45 -35.87
CA ALA A 13 19.97 3.63 -34.78
C ALA A 13 18.74 4.26 -34.11
N VAL A 14 18.77 5.57 -33.84
CA VAL A 14 17.65 6.34 -33.28
C VAL A 14 16.46 6.34 -34.24
N LEU A 15 16.69 6.51 -35.53
CA LEU A 15 15.63 6.53 -36.53
C LEU A 15 14.99 5.14 -36.71
N VAL A 16 15.77 4.06 -36.62
CA VAL A 16 15.24 2.70 -36.56
C VAL A 16 14.43 2.50 -35.28
N LEU A 17 14.92 2.94 -34.12
CA LEU A 17 14.22 2.82 -32.82
C LEU A 17 12.87 3.55 -32.82
N ILE A 18 12.81 4.76 -33.40
CA ILE A 18 11.59 5.56 -33.52
C ILE A 18 10.57 4.93 -34.47
N ILE A 19 11.01 4.17 -35.48
CA ILE A 19 10.11 3.52 -36.44
C ILE A 19 9.68 2.12 -35.95
N THR A 20 10.55 1.38 -35.28
CA THR A 20 10.24 0.01 -34.82
C THR A 20 9.49 -0.04 -33.49
N LEU A 21 9.72 0.90 -32.58
CA LEU A 21 8.96 0.98 -31.32
C LEU A 21 7.44 1.13 -31.50
N PRO A 22 6.92 2.05 -32.33
CA PRO A 22 5.47 2.18 -32.52
C PRO A 22 4.88 0.97 -33.26
N LEU A 23 5.66 0.31 -34.13
CA LEU A 23 5.24 -0.91 -34.80
C LEU A 23 5.16 -2.10 -33.82
N LEU A 24 6.09 -2.17 -32.86
CA LEU A 24 6.07 -3.16 -31.79
C LEU A 24 4.90 -2.91 -30.80
N ALA A 25 4.55 -1.65 -30.56
CA ALA A 25 3.40 -1.27 -29.74
C ALA A 25 2.03 -1.61 -30.36
N LEU A 26 1.97 -1.90 -31.67
CA LEU A 26 0.76 -2.40 -32.35
C LEU A 26 0.58 -3.92 -32.22
N ILE A 27 1.65 -4.66 -31.90
CA ILE A 27 1.61 -6.13 -31.74
C ILE A 27 1.34 -6.52 -30.28
N ILE A 28 1.72 -5.67 -29.32
CA ILE A 28 1.37 -5.88 -27.92
C ILE A 28 -0.11 -5.50 -27.74
N PRO A 29 -1.01 -6.43 -27.34
CA PRO A 29 -2.36 -6.06 -26.98
C PRO A 29 -2.27 -5.07 -25.81
N THR A 30 -2.80 -3.87 -26.02
CA THR A 30 -2.98 -2.89 -24.96
C THR A 30 -4.03 -3.46 -24.01
N GLU A 31 -3.57 -4.19 -23.00
CA GLU A 31 -4.38 -4.49 -21.83
C GLU A 31 -4.66 -3.16 -21.14
N THR A 32 -5.76 -2.54 -21.55
CA THR A 32 -6.46 -1.55 -20.76
C THR A 32 -6.69 -2.21 -19.40
N ARG A 33 -5.90 -1.83 -18.41
CA ARG A 33 -6.23 -2.14 -17.01
C ARG A 33 -7.46 -1.30 -16.72
N ASP A 34 -8.59 -1.91 -17.03
CA ASP A 34 -9.93 -1.41 -16.86
C ASP A 34 -10.10 -1.04 -15.38
N LEU A 35 -10.33 0.24 -15.10
CA LEU A 35 -10.79 0.75 -13.80
C LEU A 35 -12.29 0.43 -13.64
N SER A 36 -12.63 -0.86 -13.80
CA SER A 36 -13.98 -1.40 -13.65
C SER A 36 -14.02 -2.63 -12.74
N ASP A 37 -12.90 -3.04 -12.15
CA ASP A 37 -12.89 -4.06 -11.09
C ASP A 37 -13.32 -3.46 -9.73
N LEU A 38 -14.52 -2.89 -9.74
CA LEU A 38 -15.38 -2.80 -8.59
C LEU A 38 -16.56 -3.76 -8.86
N SER A 39 -16.26 -5.06 -8.93
CA SER A 39 -17.29 -6.07 -8.71
C SER A 39 -16.88 -6.93 -7.52
N ALA A 40 -17.79 -6.98 -6.56
CA ALA A 40 -17.66 -7.55 -5.23
C ALA A 40 -16.92 -8.90 -5.17
N PRO A 41 -16.24 -9.21 -4.05
CA PRO A 41 -15.83 -10.59 -3.80
C PRO A 41 -17.08 -11.47 -3.75
N THR A 42 -17.16 -12.41 -4.69
CA THR A 42 -18.19 -13.44 -4.70
C THR A 42 -18.08 -14.28 -3.43
N PRO A 43 -19.22 -14.71 -2.83
CA PRO A 43 -19.19 -15.52 -1.62
C PRO A 43 -18.69 -16.92 -2.00
N ALA A 44 -17.48 -17.25 -1.57
CA ALA A 44 -16.95 -18.59 -1.68
C ALA A 44 -17.93 -19.59 -1.03
N THR A 45 -18.36 -20.56 -1.84
CA THR A 45 -19.15 -21.73 -1.46
C THR A 45 -18.59 -22.36 -0.20
N LYS A 46 -19.33 -22.24 0.90
CA LYS A 46 -18.99 -22.77 2.22
C LYS A 46 -18.99 -24.31 2.17
N SER A 47 -17.83 -24.94 2.05
CA SER A 47 -17.68 -26.30 2.54
C SER A 47 -17.73 -26.25 4.07
N SER A 48 -18.83 -26.73 4.63
CA SER A 48 -19.25 -26.58 6.03
C SER A 48 -18.35 -27.26 7.07
N LEU A 49 -17.31 -27.98 6.63
CA LEU A 49 -16.45 -28.75 7.51
C LEU A 49 -15.21 -27.97 7.97
N TRP A 50 -14.64 -27.10 7.14
CA TRP A 50 -13.45 -26.35 7.55
C TRP A 50 -13.83 -25.13 8.43
N PHE A 51 -14.93 -24.44 8.09
CA PHE A 51 -15.47 -23.33 8.90
C PHE A 51 -15.83 -23.70 10.34
N SER A 52 -16.29 -24.94 10.57
CA SER A 52 -16.65 -25.41 11.92
C SER A 52 -15.42 -25.75 12.77
N LEU A 53 -14.32 -26.18 12.14
CA LEU A 53 -13.09 -26.52 12.86
C LEU A 53 -12.35 -25.28 13.38
N PHE A 54 -12.41 -24.15 12.65
CA PHE A 54 -11.72 -22.92 13.07
C PHE A 54 -12.60 -21.90 13.79
N SER A 55 -13.93 -22.02 13.73
CA SER A 55 -14.84 -21.05 14.37
C SER A 55 -15.18 -21.37 15.83
N SER A 56 -14.65 -22.46 16.38
CA SER A 56 -14.86 -22.81 17.79
C SER A 56 -13.68 -22.32 18.64
N THR A 57 -13.67 -21.02 18.95
CA THR A 57 -13.37 -20.44 20.27
C THR A 57 -13.49 -18.92 20.16
N SER A 58 -14.73 -18.43 20.16
CA SER A 58 -15.05 -17.09 20.65
C SER A 58 -15.07 -17.14 22.18
N ASN A 59 -13.90 -17.02 22.81
CA ASN A 59 -13.84 -16.60 24.20
C ASN A 59 -12.57 -15.76 24.44
N SER A 60 -12.79 -14.59 25.01
CA SER A 60 -11.86 -13.50 25.21
C SER A 60 -10.57 -13.85 25.99
N ARG A 61 -9.55 -13.03 25.70
CA ARG A 61 -8.29 -12.76 26.42
C ARG A 61 -7.06 -13.53 25.94
N ILE A 62 -6.35 -12.93 24.98
CA ILE A 62 -4.90 -12.80 25.09
C ILE A 62 -4.54 -11.34 24.78
N SER A 63 -4.08 -10.64 25.83
CA SER A 63 -3.23 -9.46 25.70
C SER A 63 -1.97 -9.89 24.95
N GLN A 64 -1.99 -9.78 23.63
CA GLN A 64 -0.79 -9.87 22.83
C GLN A 64 -0.18 -8.45 22.78
N PRO A 65 1.12 -8.29 23.02
CA PRO A 65 1.78 -7.01 22.76
C PRO A 65 1.58 -6.66 21.28
N GLY A 66 0.86 -5.57 21.00
CA GLY A 66 0.59 -5.12 19.64
C GLY A 66 -0.79 -5.47 19.06
N THR A 67 -1.72 -6.04 19.84
CA THR A 67 -3.12 -6.11 19.38
C THR A 67 -3.80 -4.74 19.46
N PRO A 68 -4.61 -4.37 18.46
CA PRO A 68 -5.41 -3.14 18.49
C PRO A 68 -6.32 -3.15 19.71
N ILE A 69 -6.28 -2.09 20.53
CA ILE A 69 -7.15 -1.96 21.70
C ILE A 69 -8.57 -1.52 21.26
N MET A 70 -8.68 -1.01 20.04
CA MET A 70 -9.89 -0.38 19.50
C MET A 70 -10.80 -1.37 18.78
N GLY A 71 -12.11 -1.12 18.84
CA GLY A 71 -13.12 -1.92 18.15
C GLY A 71 -13.16 -1.68 16.63
N ALA A 72 -13.89 -2.54 15.92
CA ALA A 72 -14.09 -2.42 14.48
C ALA A 72 -14.89 -1.16 14.10
N MET A 73 -14.53 -0.50 13.00
CA MET A 73 -15.21 0.67 12.46
C MET A 73 -16.03 0.31 11.21
N LYS A 74 -17.36 0.32 11.32
CA LYS A 74 -18.27 -0.15 10.26
C LYS A 74 -18.64 0.90 9.19
N ASN A 75 -18.42 2.19 9.45
CA ASN A 75 -18.79 3.24 8.51
C ASN A 75 -17.62 3.55 7.58
N GLU A 76 -17.73 3.13 6.31
CA GLU A 76 -16.68 3.26 5.31
C GLU A 76 -16.28 4.72 5.03
N THR A 77 -17.23 5.66 5.03
CA THR A 77 -16.92 7.07 4.81
C THR A 77 -16.09 7.65 5.94
N ILE A 78 -16.46 7.37 7.20
CA ILE A 78 -15.72 7.83 8.38
C ILE A 78 -14.35 7.13 8.46
N LYS A 79 -14.28 5.84 8.15
CA LYS A 79 -13.03 5.07 8.07
C LYS A 79 -12.06 5.67 7.07
N ALA A 80 -12.55 6.07 5.89
CA ALA A 80 -11.75 6.69 4.86
C ALA A 80 -11.27 8.11 5.25
N GLU A 81 -12.13 8.93 5.87
CA GLU A 81 -11.73 10.25 6.39
C GLU A 81 -10.70 10.16 7.51
N LEU A 82 -10.89 9.20 8.42
CA LEU A 82 -9.93 8.90 9.47
C LEU A 82 -8.56 8.52 8.88
N GLY A 83 -8.54 7.62 7.90
CA GLY A 83 -7.31 7.20 7.22
C GLY A 83 -6.58 8.36 6.53
N ARG A 84 -7.30 9.23 5.81
CA ARG A 84 -6.71 10.43 5.19
C ARG A 84 -6.11 11.38 6.23
N SER A 85 -6.83 11.62 7.32
CA SER A 85 -6.41 12.52 8.39
C SER A 85 -5.17 11.98 9.12
N ALA A 86 -5.17 10.68 9.42
CA ALA A 86 -4.05 9.97 10.00
C ALA A 86 -2.80 10.03 9.11
N TRP A 87 -2.94 9.71 7.82
CA TRP A 87 -1.85 9.78 6.86
C TRP A 87 -1.27 11.19 6.75
N ARG A 88 -2.13 12.21 6.69
CA ARG A 88 -1.73 13.62 6.67
C ARG A 88 -0.88 13.96 7.90
N LEU A 89 -1.29 13.53 9.09
CA LEU A 89 -0.54 13.75 10.33
C LEU A 89 0.84 13.08 10.26
N LEU A 90 0.88 11.78 9.96
CA LEU A 90 2.12 11.00 9.90
C LEU A 90 3.12 11.59 8.90
N HIS A 91 2.67 11.90 7.68
CA HIS A 91 3.53 12.52 6.66
C HIS A 91 3.99 13.92 7.03
N THR A 92 3.14 14.71 7.69
CA THR A 92 3.53 16.04 8.14
C THR A 92 4.57 15.95 9.24
N MET A 93 4.42 15.03 10.20
CA MET A 93 5.42 14.79 11.24
C MET A 93 6.75 14.31 10.65
N ALA A 94 6.71 13.32 9.76
CA ALA A 94 7.91 12.81 9.10
C ALA A 94 8.62 13.89 8.27
N GLY A 95 7.88 14.71 7.53
CA GLY A 95 8.43 15.82 6.75
C GLY A 95 9.00 16.98 7.59
N LYS A 96 8.65 17.05 8.88
CA LYS A 96 9.20 18.02 9.84
C LYS A 96 10.25 17.43 10.77
N PHE A 97 10.48 16.11 10.72
CA PHE A 97 11.47 15.46 11.55
C PHE A 97 12.89 15.90 11.15
N PRO A 98 13.79 16.20 12.10
CA PRO A 98 15.11 16.73 11.80
C PRO A 98 15.96 15.71 11.03
N ALA A 99 16.80 16.20 10.10
CA ALA A 99 17.71 15.36 9.32
C ALA A 99 18.77 14.64 10.17
N LYS A 100 19.12 15.21 11.34
CA LYS A 100 20.05 14.64 12.32
C LYS A 100 19.36 14.58 13.69
N PRO A 101 18.54 13.55 13.96
CA PRO A 101 17.83 13.44 15.23
C PRO A 101 18.78 13.05 16.36
N THR A 102 18.48 13.53 17.56
CA THR A 102 19.10 13.04 18.80
C THR A 102 18.54 11.67 19.19
N GLN A 103 19.23 10.95 20.07
CA GLN A 103 18.74 9.66 20.57
C GLN A 103 17.34 9.76 21.17
N ALA A 104 17.09 10.81 21.97
CA ALA A 104 15.78 11.05 22.58
C ALA A 104 14.68 11.30 21.53
N GLN A 105 14.98 12.02 20.45
CA GLN A 105 14.03 12.26 19.36
C GLN A 105 13.71 10.97 18.58
N MET A 106 14.70 10.11 18.35
CA MET A 106 14.49 8.82 17.70
C MET A 106 13.62 7.91 18.58
N THR A 107 13.92 7.83 19.87
CA THR A 107 13.09 7.07 20.83
C THR A 107 11.67 7.60 20.86
N ALA A 108 11.48 8.92 20.97
CA ALA A 108 10.15 9.53 20.99
C ALA A 108 9.35 9.25 19.70
N MET A 109 9.99 9.28 18.53
CA MET A 109 9.33 8.93 17.26
C MET A 109 8.92 7.45 17.23
N ASN A 110 9.79 6.53 17.67
CA ASN A 110 9.45 5.11 17.73
C ASN A 110 8.28 4.85 18.68
N ASP A 111 8.31 5.44 19.87
CA ASP A 111 7.23 5.31 20.85
C ASP A 111 5.91 5.88 20.31
N PHE A 112 5.97 7.03 19.63
CA PHE A 112 4.81 7.62 18.99
C PHE A 112 4.18 6.67 17.96
N ILE A 113 4.96 6.10 17.04
CA ILE A 113 4.44 5.19 16.01
C ILE A 113 3.86 3.92 16.64
N TYR A 114 4.54 3.37 17.65
CA TYR A 114 4.07 2.19 18.38
C TYR A 114 2.73 2.44 19.09
N LEU A 115 2.60 3.57 19.79
CA LEU A 115 1.38 3.95 20.48
C LEU A 115 0.27 4.35 19.50
N PHE A 116 0.62 5.00 18.39
CA PHE A 116 -0.32 5.36 17.34
C PHE A 116 -1.01 4.13 16.77
N GLY A 117 -0.25 3.05 16.47
CA GLY A 117 -0.83 1.79 16.00
C GLY A 117 -1.77 1.13 17.01
N GLN A 118 -1.39 1.11 18.30
CA GLN A 118 -2.24 0.53 19.35
C GLN A 118 -3.54 1.30 19.58
N LEU A 119 -3.48 2.63 19.47
CA LEU A 119 -4.59 3.54 19.75
C LEU A 119 -5.35 3.95 18.48
N TYR A 120 -4.98 3.42 17.31
CA TYR A 120 -5.64 3.76 16.06
C TYR A 120 -7.11 3.34 16.13
N PRO A 121 -8.10 4.25 15.95
CA PRO A 121 -9.50 4.00 16.29
C PRO A 121 -10.25 3.18 15.22
N CYS A 122 -9.60 2.14 14.68
CA CYS A 122 -10.16 1.20 13.71
C CYS A 122 -9.48 -0.16 13.87
N GLY A 123 -10.08 -1.07 14.66
CA GLY A 123 -9.48 -2.37 14.98
C GLY A 123 -9.33 -3.29 13.76
N ASP A 124 -10.27 -3.23 12.83
CA ASP A 124 -10.27 -3.98 11.57
C ASP A 124 -9.34 -3.36 10.50
N CYS A 125 -8.76 -2.18 10.76
CA CYS A 125 -7.73 -1.60 9.90
C CYS A 125 -6.35 -2.21 10.14
N CYS A 126 -6.11 -2.79 11.32
CA CYS A 126 -4.81 -3.36 11.69
C CYS A 126 -4.58 -4.77 11.15
N ASP A 127 -5.64 -5.49 10.78
CA ASP A 127 -5.54 -6.83 10.19
C ASP A 127 -4.95 -6.80 8.76
N SER A 128 -4.74 -5.60 8.18
CA SER A 128 -4.30 -5.39 6.80
C SER A 128 -3.00 -4.59 6.65
N LEU A 129 -2.24 -4.33 7.73
CA LEU A 129 -0.98 -3.57 7.69
C LEU A 129 0.24 -4.45 7.40
#